data_AF-A0A9W6PNC8-F1
#
_entry.id   AF-A0A9W6PNC8-F1
#
_cell.length_a   1.000
_cell.length_b   1.000
_cell.length_c   1.000
_cell.angle_alpha   90.00
_cell.angle_beta   90.00
_cell.angle_gamma   90.00
#
_symmetry.space_group_name_H-M   'P 1'
#
loop_
_entity.id
_entity.type
_entity.pdbx_description
1 polymer ?
#
loop_
_entity_poly.entity_id
_entity_poly.type
_entity_poly.pdbx_seq_one_letter_code
_entity_poly.pdbx_strand_id
1 'polypeptide(L)'
;MPKPTDPLEAVSTAARGIQQAMADWDAVNDSYCGEDGQITDTDGWESGIVARDLTAWHHFQAVLEHGIPFLILTKDLLRPNIPHVTHAHRALVQNLSSAYRTLHRMIDSPHEGDHPLREDVVAEIWHEMAIWAEHAPVVLEAHRREAVNPPKPTLARSPRRDGPQPVRAATTRMPDVAHAAVLSAAAQPEHLLGARLHQRTADYLIERGMAQVRPLPDGHRITRDHQFALAVHLTEAGRQYALEQGARAPRRRAVVVACGSRKAAPTPGASTVPAGDLYTGSYHRALRRTAEVLTDHWGTVYILSAQAGLVPTDRLLAPYDLRITDPRAVTGEQLRHQADAFDLEHADVIFLGGGKYAHALAAAVPHRAMPLASTRGMGEQLQLLKHARADTDDGLQLRTAWWAQADFVRTQQAVLRSEDLGRPAAAPGSAGRPLRTR
;
A
#
# COMPACT_ATOMS: atom_id res chain seq x y z
N MET A 1 17.16 -39.85 -17.39
CA MET A 1 16.27 -38.86 -16.73
C MET A 1 17.06 -37.59 -16.58
N PRO A 2 16.57 -36.42 -17.03
CA PRO A 2 17.22 -35.15 -16.70
C PRO A 2 17.33 -35.05 -15.17
N LYS A 3 18.43 -34.51 -14.65
CA LYS A 3 18.60 -34.30 -13.20
C LYS A 3 17.40 -33.47 -12.70
N PRO A 4 16.84 -33.76 -11.51
CA PRO A 4 15.85 -32.88 -10.91
C PRO A 4 16.47 -31.48 -10.83
N THR A 5 15.86 -30.52 -11.52
CA THR A 5 16.28 -29.12 -11.51
C THR A 5 16.19 -28.60 -10.09
N ASP A 6 17.26 -27.98 -9.58
CA ASP A 6 17.23 -27.32 -8.27
C ASP A 6 16.09 -26.29 -8.28
N PRO A 7 15.08 -26.42 -7.39
CA PRO A 7 13.94 -25.50 -7.37
C PRO A 7 14.34 -24.04 -7.18
N LEU A 8 15.44 -23.77 -6.46
CA LEU A 8 15.93 -22.41 -6.25
C LEU A 8 16.46 -21.81 -7.55
N GLU A 9 17.24 -22.57 -8.31
CA GLU A 9 17.78 -22.16 -9.61
C GLU A 9 16.67 -22.02 -10.66
N ALA A 10 15.72 -22.95 -10.67
CA ALA A 10 14.58 -22.95 -11.60
C ALA A 10 13.73 -21.69 -11.41
N VAL A 11 13.29 -21.40 -10.19
CA VAL A 11 12.49 -20.20 -9.88
C VAL A 11 13.31 -18.92 -10.10
N SER A 12 14.61 -18.92 -9.76
CA SER A 12 15.48 -17.76 -10.02
C SER A 12 15.60 -17.44 -11.51
N THR A 13 15.69 -18.48 -12.35
CA THR A 13 15.80 -18.33 -13.80
C THR A 13 14.48 -17.89 -14.40
N ALA A 14 13.38 -18.47 -13.94
CA ALA A 14 12.04 -18.08 -14.33
C ALA A 14 11.74 -16.60 -14.01
N ALA A 15 12.00 -16.16 -12.77
CA ALA A 15 11.76 -14.79 -12.36
C ALA A 15 12.54 -13.77 -13.22
N ARG A 16 13.81 -14.05 -13.54
CA ARG A 16 14.61 -13.21 -14.44
C ARG A 16 14.07 -13.21 -15.87
N GLY A 17 13.63 -14.35 -16.37
CA GLY A 17 13.04 -14.45 -17.70
C GLY A 17 11.75 -13.62 -17.84
N ILE A 18 10.89 -13.67 -16.82
CA ILE A 18 9.69 -12.82 -16.75
C ILE A 18 10.08 -11.33 -16.70
N GLN A 19 11.02 -10.94 -15.85
CA GLN A 19 11.52 -9.56 -15.78
C GLN A 19 12.09 -9.09 -17.13
N GLN A 20 12.84 -9.94 -17.83
CA GLN A 20 13.42 -9.62 -19.13
C GLN A 20 12.33 -9.40 -20.18
N ALA A 21 11.32 -10.28 -20.24
CA ALA A 21 10.18 -10.10 -21.14
C ALA A 21 9.45 -8.78 -20.90
N MET A 22 9.26 -8.40 -19.62
CA MET A 22 8.68 -7.11 -19.25
C MET A 22 9.55 -5.93 -19.71
N ALA A 23 10.86 -6.01 -19.49
CA ALA A 23 11.81 -4.95 -19.86
C ALA A 23 11.94 -4.79 -21.38
N ASP A 24 11.97 -5.90 -22.12
CA ASP A 24 12.01 -5.91 -23.59
C ASP A 24 10.76 -5.26 -24.18
N TRP A 25 9.59 -5.54 -23.59
CA TRP A 25 8.36 -4.87 -23.96
C TRP A 25 8.36 -3.38 -23.63
N ASP A 26 8.75 -3.00 -22.41
CA ASP A 26 8.83 -1.60 -22.00
C ASP A 26 9.77 -0.79 -22.92
N ALA A 27 10.82 -1.41 -23.47
CA ALA A 27 11.76 -0.77 -24.38
C ALA A 27 11.16 -0.44 -25.76
N VAL A 28 10.17 -1.21 -26.22
CA VAL A 28 9.56 -1.04 -27.55
C VAL A 28 8.14 -0.47 -27.51
N ASN A 29 7.44 -0.54 -26.38
CA ASN A 29 6.04 -0.12 -26.23
C ASN A 29 5.81 1.33 -26.69
N ASP A 30 6.73 2.24 -26.32
CA ASP A 30 6.61 3.66 -26.67
C ASP A 30 6.79 3.89 -28.19
N SER A 31 7.42 2.97 -28.93
CA SER A 31 7.59 3.08 -30.38
C SER A 31 6.29 2.88 -31.16
N TYR A 32 5.28 2.24 -30.54
CA TYR A 32 3.95 2.09 -31.11
C TYR A 32 3.03 3.28 -30.81
N CYS A 33 3.50 4.25 -30.03
CA CYS A 33 2.72 5.42 -29.61
C CYS A 33 3.15 6.68 -30.36
N GLY A 34 2.19 7.53 -30.72
CA GLY A 34 2.42 8.87 -31.27
C GLY A 34 2.87 9.87 -30.21
N GLU A 35 3.16 11.11 -30.63
CA GLU A 35 3.59 12.21 -29.74
C GLU A 35 2.55 12.57 -28.66
N ASP A 36 1.28 12.25 -28.91
CA ASP A 36 0.16 12.43 -27.98
C ASP A 36 -0.04 11.24 -27.02
N GLY A 37 0.76 10.18 -27.17
CA GLY A 37 0.69 8.95 -26.40
C GLY A 37 -0.45 8.01 -26.80
N GLN A 38 -1.12 8.26 -27.94
CA GLN A 38 -2.07 7.30 -28.52
C GLN A 38 -1.32 6.22 -29.30
N ILE A 39 -1.84 4.98 -29.30
CA ILE A 39 -1.30 3.90 -30.11
C ILE A 39 -1.55 4.23 -31.58
N THR A 40 -0.49 4.34 -32.37
CA THR A 40 -0.54 4.65 -33.81
C THR A 40 -0.42 3.39 -34.67
N ASP A 41 0.13 2.31 -34.12
CA ASP A 41 0.24 0.98 -34.75
C ASP A 41 -0.38 -0.08 -33.82
N THR A 42 -1.70 -0.27 -33.94
CA THR A 42 -2.47 -1.19 -33.09
C THR A 42 -2.04 -2.63 -33.31
N ASP A 43 -1.89 -3.07 -34.56
CA ASP A 43 -1.56 -4.46 -34.89
C ASP A 43 -0.16 -4.84 -34.38
N GLY A 44 0.81 -3.92 -34.53
CA GLY A 44 2.16 -4.10 -34.00
C GLY A 44 2.18 -4.13 -32.46
N TRP A 45 1.41 -3.25 -31.82
CA TRP A 45 1.28 -3.20 -30.37
C TRP A 45 0.63 -4.48 -29.80
N GLU A 46 -0.50 -4.92 -30.36
CA GLU A 46 -1.20 -6.13 -29.93
C GLU A 46 -0.34 -7.38 -30.13
N SER A 47 0.32 -7.50 -31.29
CA SER A 47 1.23 -8.62 -31.58
C SER A 47 2.42 -8.64 -30.61
N GLY A 48 2.94 -7.47 -30.25
CA GLY A 48 4.04 -7.34 -29.30
C GLY A 48 3.66 -7.72 -27.87
N ILE A 49 2.44 -7.40 -27.43
CA ILE A 49 1.89 -7.89 -26.14
C ILE A 49 1.79 -9.41 -26.15
N VAL A 50 1.25 -10.01 -27.21
CA VAL A 50 1.14 -11.47 -27.30
C VAL A 50 2.51 -12.13 -27.27
N ALA A 51 3.50 -11.58 -27.99
CA ALA A 51 4.86 -12.09 -27.97
C ALA A 51 5.49 -12.02 -26.57
N ARG A 52 5.36 -10.88 -25.89
CA ARG A 52 5.79 -10.67 -24.50
C ARG A 52 5.16 -11.72 -23.56
N ASP A 53 3.84 -11.89 -23.66
CA ASP A 53 3.08 -12.78 -22.79
C ASP A 53 3.46 -14.23 -22.99
N LEU A 54 3.68 -14.66 -24.23
CA LEU A 54 4.17 -16.00 -24.54
C LEU A 54 5.58 -16.24 -23.98
N THR A 55 6.49 -15.27 -24.09
CA THR A 55 7.84 -15.38 -23.50
C THR A 55 7.77 -15.48 -21.98
N ALA A 56 7.00 -14.62 -21.32
CA ALA A 56 6.85 -14.67 -19.87
C ALA A 56 6.17 -15.97 -19.39
N TRP A 57 5.16 -16.44 -20.13
CA TRP A 57 4.46 -17.70 -19.85
C TRP A 57 5.40 -18.90 -19.86
N HIS A 58 6.32 -18.97 -20.84
CA HIS A 58 7.33 -20.04 -20.89
C HIS A 58 8.15 -20.13 -19.60
N HIS A 59 8.51 -18.98 -19.02
CA HIS A 59 9.20 -18.92 -17.74
C HIS A 59 8.28 -19.23 -16.56
N PHE A 60 7.03 -18.77 -16.60
CA PHE A 60 6.05 -19.01 -15.54
C PHE A 60 5.69 -20.49 -15.38
N GLN A 61 5.79 -21.30 -16.44
CA GLN A 61 5.64 -22.76 -16.32
C GLN A 61 6.61 -23.37 -15.30
N ALA A 62 7.86 -22.90 -15.25
CA ALA A 62 8.82 -23.35 -14.25
C ALA A 62 8.47 -22.87 -12.82
N VAL A 63 7.79 -21.72 -12.68
CA VAL A 63 7.23 -21.29 -11.39
C VAL A 63 6.11 -22.23 -10.95
N LEU A 64 5.22 -22.64 -11.85
CA LEU A 64 4.14 -23.57 -11.54
C LEU A 64 4.70 -24.95 -11.14
N GLU A 65 5.78 -25.40 -11.77
CA GLU A 65 6.42 -26.69 -11.46
C GLU A 65 7.25 -26.64 -10.16
N HIS A 66 8.01 -25.58 -9.93
CA HIS A 66 9.01 -25.51 -8.85
C HIS A 66 8.65 -24.56 -7.71
N GLY A 67 7.57 -23.80 -7.81
CA GLY A 67 7.16 -22.79 -6.82
C GLY A 67 6.84 -23.37 -5.45
N ILE A 68 6.16 -24.52 -5.37
CA ILE A 68 5.90 -25.20 -4.08
C ILE A 68 7.21 -25.67 -3.43
N PRO A 69 8.08 -26.46 -4.10
CA PRO A 69 9.38 -26.82 -3.56
C PRO A 69 10.23 -25.61 -3.14
N PHE A 70 10.24 -24.54 -3.93
CA PHE A 70 10.90 -23.28 -3.60
C PHE A 70 10.41 -22.68 -2.28
N LEU A 71 9.08 -22.57 -2.10
CA LEU A 71 8.48 -22.01 -0.90
C LEU A 71 8.76 -22.85 0.35
N ILE A 72 8.85 -24.18 0.20
CA ILE A 72 9.22 -25.10 1.27
C ILE A 72 10.68 -24.89 1.68
N LEU A 73 11.62 -24.86 0.72
CA LEU A 73 13.05 -24.68 0.99
C LEU A 73 13.37 -23.33 1.64
N THR A 74 12.57 -22.31 1.36
CA THR A 74 12.76 -20.94 1.85
C THR A 74 11.96 -20.63 3.11
N LYS A 75 11.13 -21.57 3.60
CA LYS A 75 10.24 -21.35 4.75
C LYS A 75 10.97 -20.95 6.02
N ASP A 76 12.17 -21.48 6.26
CA ASP A 76 12.92 -21.21 7.49
C ASP A 76 13.44 -19.76 7.57
N LEU A 77 13.50 -19.04 6.45
CA LEU A 77 13.79 -17.60 6.39
C LEU A 77 12.73 -16.74 7.10
N LEU A 78 11.56 -17.31 7.40
CA LEU A 78 10.52 -16.62 8.16
C LEU A 78 10.83 -16.53 9.66
N ARG A 79 11.83 -17.27 10.15
CA ARG A 79 12.21 -17.29 11.56
C ARG A 79 12.94 -16.02 12.00
N PRO A 80 13.93 -15.50 11.25
CA PRO A 80 14.28 -14.10 11.41
C PRO A 80 13.12 -13.28 10.84
N ASN A 81 12.38 -12.56 11.69
CA ASN A 81 11.27 -11.70 11.27
C ASN A 81 11.80 -10.48 10.50
N ILE A 82 12.37 -10.71 9.31
CA ILE A 82 12.86 -9.69 8.40
C ILE A 82 11.66 -9.25 7.57
N PRO A 83 11.05 -8.08 7.85
CA PRO A 83 9.70 -7.78 7.37
C PRO A 83 9.54 -7.86 5.84
N HIS A 84 10.57 -7.44 5.09
CA HIS A 84 10.53 -7.48 3.63
C HIS A 84 10.63 -8.90 3.04
N VAL A 85 11.37 -9.81 3.68
CA VAL A 85 11.46 -11.23 3.27
C VAL A 85 10.16 -11.95 3.59
N THR A 86 9.59 -11.69 4.78
CA THR A 86 8.29 -12.22 5.19
C THR A 86 7.17 -11.75 4.27
N HIS A 87 7.16 -10.46 3.91
CA HIS A 87 6.21 -9.91 2.95
C HIS A 87 6.34 -10.58 1.57
N ALA A 88 7.56 -10.66 1.03
CA ALA A 88 7.83 -11.28 -0.26
C ALA A 88 7.39 -12.75 -0.29
N HIS A 89 7.76 -13.53 0.73
CA HIS A 89 7.36 -14.94 0.83
C HIS A 89 5.83 -15.11 0.88
N ARG A 90 5.13 -14.27 1.67
CA ARG A 90 3.66 -14.30 1.74
C ARG A 90 3.00 -13.96 0.40
N ALA A 91 3.51 -12.95 -0.31
CA ALA A 91 3.01 -12.58 -1.63
C ALA A 91 3.11 -13.76 -2.60
N LEU A 92 4.25 -14.47 -2.62
CA LEU A 92 4.45 -15.66 -3.46
C LEU A 92 3.50 -16.81 -3.12
N VAL A 93 3.23 -17.07 -1.82
CA VAL A 93 2.27 -18.10 -1.39
C VAL A 93 0.85 -17.79 -1.84
N GLN A 94 0.40 -16.55 -1.62
CA GLN A 94 -0.94 -16.10 -1.99
C GLN A 94 -1.14 -16.16 -3.51
N ASN A 95 -0.15 -15.68 -4.24
CA ASN A 95 -0.11 -15.69 -5.69
C ASN A 95 -0.19 -17.09 -6.29
N LEU A 96 0.63 -18.03 -5.82
CA LEU A 96 0.62 -19.39 -6.36
C LEU A 96 -0.76 -20.05 -6.19
N SER A 97 -1.37 -19.84 -5.03
CA SER A 97 -2.74 -20.31 -4.75
C SER A 97 -3.79 -19.64 -5.65
N SER A 98 -3.57 -18.38 -6.00
CA SER A 98 -4.41 -17.62 -6.93
C SER A 98 -4.26 -18.14 -8.36
N ALA A 99 -3.02 -18.26 -8.86
CA ALA A 99 -2.68 -18.79 -10.18
C ALA A 99 -3.28 -20.19 -10.41
N TYR A 100 -3.14 -21.12 -9.46
CA TYR A 100 -3.75 -22.46 -9.58
C TYR A 100 -5.28 -22.41 -9.67
N ARG A 101 -5.94 -21.57 -8.86
CA ARG A 101 -7.40 -21.43 -8.92
C ARG A 101 -7.85 -20.86 -10.26
N THR A 102 -7.13 -19.89 -10.79
CA THR A 102 -7.44 -19.26 -12.08
C THR A 102 -7.25 -20.24 -13.22
N LEU A 103 -6.15 -21.00 -13.23
CA LEU A 103 -5.92 -22.07 -14.21
C LEU A 103 -6.97 -23.19 -14.10
N HIS A 104 -7.36 -23.59 -12.89
CA HIS A 104 -8.43 -24.58 -12.70
C HIS A 104 -9.78 -24.07 -13.22
N ARG A 105 -10.16 -22.81 -12.92
CA ARG A 105 -11.37 -22.19 -13.47
C ARG A 105 -11.39 -22.23 -15.00
N MET A 106 -10.23 -22.03 -15.64
CA MET A 106 -10.13 -22.11 -17.09
C MET A 106 -10.33 -23.53 -17.63
N ILE A 107 -9.74 -24.53 -16.96
CA ILE A 107 -9.84 -25.94 -17.35
C ILE A 107 -11.28 -26.46 -17.16
N ASP A 108 -11.93 -26.06 -16.07
CA ASP A 108 -13.26 -26.57 -15.67
C ASP A 108 -14.43 -25.82 -16.34
N SER A 109 -14.18 -24.72 -17.05
CA SER A 109 -15.23 -23.97 -17.75
C SER A 109 -15.66 -24.73 -19.01
N PRO A 110 -16.95 -25.10 -19.16
CA PRO A 110 -17.44 -25.82 -20.34
C PRO A 110 -17.19 -25.01 -21.61
N HIS A 111 -16.72 -25.70 -22.66
CA HIS A 111 -16.37 -25.15 -23.98
C HIS A 111 -17.60 -24.67 -24.78
N GLU A 112 -18.40 -23.74 -24.25
CA GLU A 112 -19.41 -23.04 -25.02
C GLU A 112 -18.77 -21.87 -25.79
N GLY A 113 -18.18 -22.23 -26.93
CA GLY A 113 -18.34 -21.49 -28.18
C GLY A 113 -17.93 -20.01 -28.25
N ASP A 114 -16.85 -19.57 -27.60
CA ASP A 114 -16.00 -18.44 -28.03
C ASP A 114 -14.75 -18.31 -27.13
N HIS A 115 -13.85 -19.30 -27.17
CA HIS A 115 -12.67 -19.34 -26.29
C HIS A 115 -11.38 -19.04 -27.05
N PRO A 116 -10.76 -17.88 -26.79
CA PRO A 116 -9.32 -17.88 -26.55
C PRO A 116 -8.98 -16.90 -25.43
N LEU A 117 -8.63 -17.42 -24.25
CA LEU A 117 -8.11 -16.67 -23.09
C LEU A 117 -8.82 -15.32 -22.86
N ARG A 118 -9.95 -15.33 -22.16
CA ARG A 118 -10.66 -14.08 -21.81
C ARG A 118 -9.65 -13.06 -21.25
N GLU A 119 -9.75 -11.82 -21.72
CA GLU A 119 -8.77 -10.77 -21.45
C GLU A 119 -8.52 -10.54 -19.95
N ASP A 120 -9.55 -10.75 -19.13
CA ASP A 120 -9.49 -10.73 -17.66
C ASP A 120 -8.59 -11.84 -17.09
N VAL A 121 -8.65 -13.04 -17.65
CA VAL A 121 -7.81 -14.18 -17.25
C VAL A 121 -6.35 -13.97 -17.63
N VAL A 122 -6.07 -13.42 -18.83
CA VAL A 122 -4.71 -13.07 -19.24
C VAL A 122 -4.13 -12.02 -18.31
N ALA A 123 -4.91 -10.96 -18.01
CA ALA A 123 -4.49 -9.92 -17.08
C ALA A 123 -4.23 -10.46 -15.67
N GLU A 124 -5.07 -11.38 -15.18
CA GLU A 124 -4.90 -12.03 -13.87
C GLU A 124 -3.62 -12.86 -13.85
N ILE A 125 -3.40 -13.75 -14.84
CA ILE A 125 -2.18 -14.56 -14.92
C ILE A 125 -0.94 -13.68 -15.05
N TRP A 126 -1.00 -12.61 -15.85
CA TRP A 126 0.11 -11.66 -15.99
C TRP A 126 0.46 -10.98 -14.67
N HIS A 127 -0.56 -10.56 -13.91
CA HIS A 127 -0.36 -10.04 -12.55
C HIS A 127 0.35 -11.07 -11.67
N GLU A 128 -0.01 -12.35 -11.79
CA GLU A 128 0.65 -13.39 -11.02
C GLU A 128 2.12 -13.56 -11.42
N MET A 129 2.47 -13.48 -12.70
CA MET A 129 3.87 -13.53 -13.16
C MET A 129 4.70 -12.39 -12.61
N ALA A 130 4.15 -11.17 -12.61
CA ALA A 130 4.84 -9.96 -12.15
C ALA A 130 5.22 -10.04 -10.66
N ILE A 131 4.34 -10.61 -9.82
CA ILE A 131 4.64 -10.84 -8.39
C ILE A 131 5.81 -11.81 -8.22
N TRP A 132 5.89 -12.90 -8.99
CA TRP A 132 7.03 -13.83 -8.91
C TRP A 132 8.33 -13.18 -9.37
N ALA A 133 8.27 -12.42 -10.46
CA ALA A 133 9.38 -11.62 -10.95
C ALA A 133 9.90 -10.64 -9.89
N GLU A 134 9.01 -9.98 -9.14
CA GLU A 134 9.39 -8.99 -8.12
C GLU A 134 9.91 -9.65 -6.82
N HIS A 135 9.23 -10.67 -6.31
CA HIS A 135 9.44 -11.16 -4.95
C HIS A 135 10.36 -12.37 -4.82
N ALA A 136 10.47 -13.24 -5.84
CA ALA A 136 11.35 -14.40 -5.78
C ALA A 136 12.84 -14.04 -5.59
N PRO A 137 13.39 -13.00 -6.27
CA PRO A 137 14.78 -12.57 -6.05
C PRO A 137 15.06 -12.15 -4.60
N VAL A 138 14.09 -11.51 -3.92
CA VAL A 138 14.22 -11.06 -2.52
C VAL A 138 14.39 -12.26 -1.59
N VAL A 139 13.55 -13.28 -1.76
CA VAL A 139 13.59 -14.49 -0.94
C VAL A 139 14.85 -15.32 -1.23
N LEU A 140 15.26 -15.41 -2.50
CA LEU A 140 16.49 -16.09 -2.91
C LEU A 140 17.75 -15.46 -2.32
N GLU A 141 17.84 -14.13 -2.36
CA GLU A 141 18.98 -13.41 -1.80
C GLU A 141 19.07 -13.61 -0.29
N ALA A 142 17.94 -13.57 0.42
CA ALA A 142 17.91 -13.90 1.84
C ALA A 142 18.36 -15.35 2.11
N HIS A 143 17.90 -16.32 1.30
CA HIS A 143 18.31 -17.71 1.40
C HIS A 143 19.83 -17.88 1.27
N ARG A 144 20.42 -17.25 0.24
CA ARG A 144 21.87 -17.31 -0.02
C ARG A 144 22.67 -16.69 1.12
N ARG A 145 22.19 -15.59 1.70
CA ARG A 145 22.86 -14.94 2.84
C ARG A 145 22.89 -15.83 4.07
N GLU A 146 21.79 -16.53 4.38
CA GLU A 146 21.78 -17.50 5.47
C GLU A 146 22.68 -18.70 5.21
N ALA A 147 22.74 -19.18 3.96
CA ALA A 147 23.62 -20.29 3.60
C ALA A 147 25.11 -19.94 3.74
N VAL A 148 25.50 -18.69 3.42
CA VAL A 148 26.88 -18.21 3.54
C VAL A 148 27.25 -17.85 4.99
N ASN A 149 26.32 -17.27 5.74
CA ASN A 149 26.53 -16.84 7.13
C ASN A 149 25.44 -17.42 8.03
N PRO A 150 25.50 -18.72 8.36
CA PRO A 150 24.55 -19.31 9.28
C PRO A 150 24.66 -18.56 10.62
N PRO A 151 23.53 -18.13 11.22
CA PRO A 151 23.58 -17.41 12.48
C PRO A 151 24.31 -18.26 13.52
N LYS A 152 25.35 -17.70 14.14
CA LYS A 152 26.01 -18.35 15.28
C LYS A 152 24.92 -18.64 16.33
N PRO A 153 24.87 -19.85 16.91
CA PRO A 153 23.89 -20.16 17.94
C PRO A 153 24.06 -19.17 19.09
N THR A 154 23.15 -18.23 19.19
CA THR A 154 23.17 -17.19 20.21
C THR A 154 22.92 -17.86 21.55
N LEU A 155 23.97 -18.00 22.37
CA LEU A 155 23.84 -18.37 23.78
C LEU A 155 22.91 -17.36 24.44
N ALA A 156 21.67 -17.78 24.71
CA ALA A 156 20.65 -16.95 25.30
C ALA A 156 21.09 -16.47 26.69
N ARG A 157 21.47 -15.20 26.81
CA ARG A 157 21.50 -14.51 28.10
C ARG A 157 20.07 -14.43 28.61
N SER A 158 19.83 -15.02 29.78
CA SER A 158 18.53 -14.98 30.47
C SER A 158 18.06 -13.52 30.62
N PRO A 159 16.84 -13.19 30.19
CA PRO A 159 16.29 -11.87 30.44
C PRO A 159 15.97 -11.75 31.94
N ARG A 160 16.50 -10.69 32.57
CA ARG A 160 15.99 -10.24 33.87
C ARG A 160 14.52 -9.87 33.68
N ARG A 161 13.67 -10.47 34.52
CA ARG A 161 12.26 -10.14 34.68
C ARG A 161 12.14 -8.73 35.28
N ASP A 162 12.14 -7.71 34.45
CA ASP A 162 11.63 -6.37 34.78
C ASP A 162 10.88 -5.84 33.55
N GLY A 163 9.79 -6.53 33.18
CA GLY A 163 8.83 -6.02 32.20
C GLY A 163 7.76 -5.17 32.90
N PRO A 164 7.30 -4.07 32.31
CA PRO A 164 6.23 -3.26 32.88
C PRO A 164 4.97 -4.11 33.01
N GLN A 165 4.40 -4.13 34.22
CA GLN A 165 3.13 -4.78 34.51
C GLN A 165 2.03 -4.21 33.60
N PRO A 166 1.18 -5.06 33.00
CA PRO A 166 -0.02 -4.58 32.33
C PRO A 166 -0.92 -3.95 33.40
N VAL A 167 -1.07 -2.62 33.33
CA VAL A 167 -2.03 -1.90 34.13
C VAL A 167 -3.41 -2.39 33.71
N ARG A 168 -4.02 -3.27 34.52
CA ARG A 168 -5.47 -3.48 34.48
C ARG A 168 -6.10 -2.13 34.85
N ALA A 169 -6.52 -1.38 33.83
CA ALA A 169 -7.24 -0.14 34.03
C ALA A 169 -8.56 -0.46 34.72
N ALA A 170 -8.67 -0.10 36.00
CA ALA A 170 -9.97 0.21 36.57
C ALA A 170 -10.62 1.25 35.65
N THR A 171 -11.75 0.92 35.03
CA THR A 171 -12.50 1.81 34.14
C THR A 171 -13.05 2.98 34.95
N THR A 172 -12.19 3.98 35.20
CA THR A 172 -12.64 5.25 35.74
C THR A 172 -13.62 5.82 34.72
N ARG A 173 -14.89 5.94 35.11
CA ARG A 173 -15.95 6.49 34.27
C ARG A 173 -15.50 7.86 33.76
N MET A 174 -15.46 8.02 32.44
CA MET A 174 -15.09 9.28 31.79
C MET A 174 -16.07 10.40 32.18
N PRO A 175 -15.62 11.65 32.41
CA PRO A 175 -16.51 12.78 32.64
C PRO A 175 -17.50 12.95 31.47
N ASP A 176 -18.76 13.28 31.75
CA ASP A 176 -19.84 13.33 30.75
C ASP A 176 -19.51 14.28 29.58
N VAL A 177 -18.84 15.41 29.85
CA VAL A 177 -18.42 16.36 28.81
C VAL A 177 -17.34 15.78 27.90
N ALA A 178 -16.39 15.03 28.46
CA ALA A 178 -15.35 14.36 27.67
C ALA A 178 -15.95 13.19 26.86
N HIS A 179 -16.88 12.44 27.47
CA HIS A 179 -17.62 11.38 26.78
C HIS A 179 -18.41 11.92 25.59
N ALA A 180 -19.22 12.97 25.80
CA ALA A 180 -19.99 13.61 24.73
C ALA A 180 -19.09 14.17 23.62
N ALA A 181 -17.94 14.75 23.98
CA ALA A 181 -16.97 15.25 23.00
C ALA A 181 -16.40 14.12 22.14
N VAL A 182 -16.05 12.97 22.74
CA VAL A 182 -15.55 11.81 21.98
C VAL A 182 -16.63 11.23 21.07
N LEU A 183 -17.87 11.07 21.54
CA LEU A 183 -18.95 10.56 20.69
C LEU A 183 -19.29 11.51 19.54
N SER A 184 -19.31 12.82 19.80
CA SER A 184 -19.55 13.84 18.78
C SER A 184 -18.44 13.87 17.75
N ALA A 185 -17.18 13.81 18.17
CA ALA A 185 -16.05 13.78 17.25
C ALA A 185 -16.01 12.47 16.45
N ALA A 186 -16.32 11.33 17.08
CA ALA A 186 -16.35 10.03 16.42
C ALA A 186 -17.39 10.00 15.29
N ALA A 187 -18.55 10.65 15.46
CA ALA A 187 -19.58 10.71 14.42
C ALA A 187 -19.14 11.45 13.14
N GLN A 188 -18.03 12.20 13.19
CA GLN A 188 -17.51 13.00 12.08
C GLN A 188 -16.31 12.31 11.40
N PRO A 189 -16.24 12.26 10.06
CA PRO A 189 -15.11 11.66 9.33
C PRO A 189 -13.73 12.23 9.70
N GLU A 190 -13.66 13.51 10.02
CA GLU A 190 -12.44 14.25 10.38
C GLU A 190 -12.00 14.00 11.83
N HIS A 191 -12.88 13.42 12.65
CA HIS A 191 -12.68 13.17 14.07
C HIS A 191 -12.26 14.41 14.88
N LEU A 192 -12.70 15.60 14.46
CA LEU A 192 -12.36 16.84 15.13
C LEU A 192 -13.14 16.96 16.44
N LEU A 193 -12.41 17.20 17.52
CA LEU A 193 -13.00 17.69 18.76
C LEU A 193 -13.37 19.16 18.54
N GLY A 194 -14.65 19.41 18.33
CA GLY A 194 -15.17 20.68 17.79
C GLY A 194 -14.70 21.94 18.51
N ALA A 195 -14.79 23.07 17.80
CA ALA A 195 -14.18 24.35 18.15
C ALA A 195 -14.51 24.96 19.51
N ARG A 196 -15.56 24.45 20.18
CA ARG A 196 -16.04 24.93 21.48
C ARG A 196 -15.61 24.04 22.65
N LEU A 197 -14.72 23.07 22.42
CA LEU A 197 -14.23 22.20 23.49
C LEU A 197 -13.41 23.02 24.50
N HIS A 198 -13.78 22.93 25.77
CA HIS A 198 -13.04 23.60 26.83
C HIS A 198 -11.63 22.99 26.99
N GLN A 199 -10.62 23.83 27.21
CA GLN A 199 -9.21 23.43 27.32
C GLN A 199 -8.98 22.18 28.18
N ARG A 200 -9.50 22.22 29.42
CA ARG A 200 -9.39 21.13 30.38
C ARG A 200 -9.91 19.79 29.85
N THR A 201 -10.94 19.80 29.01
CA THR A 201 -11.47 18.58 28.41
C THR A 201 -10.55 18.05 27.31
N ALA A 202 -9.96 18.94 26.51
CA ALA A 202 -8.96 18.55 25.52
C ALA A 202 -7.71 17.95 26.19
N ASP A 203 -7.17 18.62 27.20
CA ASP A 203 -6.01 18.13 27.97
C ASP A 203 -6.30 16.77 28.59
N TYR A 204 -7.47 16.60 29.22
CA TYR A 204 -7.90 15.32 29.78
C TYR A 204 -7.91 14.19 28.74
N LEU A 205 -8.43 14.44 27.52
CA LEU A 205 -8.48 13.44 26.46
C LEU A 205 -7.08 13.14 25.89
N ILE A 206 -6.22 14.16 25.80
CA ILE A 206 -4.83 14.00 25.35
C ILE A 206 -4.02 13.18 26.36
N GLU A 207 -4.11 13.49 27.65
CA GLU A 207 -3.42 12.75 28.73
C GLU A 207 -3.85 11.28 28.79
N ARG A 208 -5.10 10.99 28.41
CA ARG A 208 -5.65 9.63 28.30
C ARG A 208 -5.30 8.95 26.96
N GLY A 209 -4.56 9.62 26.08
CA GLY A 209 -4.20 9.14 24.75
C GLY A 209 -5.39 8.95 23.81
N MET A 210 -6.54 9.56 24.12
CA MET A 210 -7.79 9.47 23.33
C MET A 210 -7.90 10.57 22.28
N ALA A 211 -7.10 11.62 22.43
CA ALA A 211 -7.02 12.71 21.49
C ALA A 211 -5.57 13.15 21.27
N GLN A 212 -5.29 13.79 20.15
CA GLN A 212 -3.98 14.37 19.85
C GLN A 212 -4.13 15.70 19.12
N VAL A 213 -3.20 16.62 19.39
CA VAL A 213 -3.08 17.86 18.61
C VAL A 213 -2.39 17.55 17.30
N ARG A 214 -2.98 17.95 16.18
CA ARG A 214 -2.37 17.86 14.85
C ARG A 214 -2.09 19.27 14.33
N PRO A 215 -0.93 19.51 13.70
CA PRO A 215 -0.74 20.72 12.93
C PRO A 215 -1.79 20.76 11.82
N LEU A 216 -2.52 21.87 11.72
CA LEU A 216 -3.32 22.16 10.54
C LEU A 216 -2.40 22.20 9.31
N PRO A 217 -2.87 21.78 8.12
CA PRO A 217 -2.12 21.98 6.88
C PRO A 217 -1.70 23.47 6.75
N ASP A 218 -0.40 23.69 6.47
CA ASP A 218 0.26 24.98 6.55
C ASP A 218 -0.40 26.06 5.66
N GLY A 219 -0.98 27.09 6.29
CA GLY A 219 -1.52 28.27 5.60
C GLY A 219 -2.52 29.08 6.43
N HIS A 220 -3.20 28.45 7.39
CA HIS A 220 -4.07 29.14 8.32
C HIS A 220 -3.27 29.75 9.48
N ARG A 221 -2.99 31.06 9.39
CA ARG A 221 -2.49 31.84 10.54
C ARG A 221 -3.57 31.85 11.64
N ILE A 222 -3.35 31.04 12.67
CA ILE A 222 -4.19 31.05 13.88
C ILE A 222 -3.85 32.32 14.66
N THR A 223 -4.79 33.28 14.72
CA THR A 223 -4.69 34.40 15.67
C THR A 223 -4.80 33.87 17.09
N ARG A 224 -4.20 34.54 18.08
CA ARG A 224 -4.13 34.09 19.48
C ARG A 224 -5.47 33.68 20.11
N ASP A 225 -6.59 34.18 19.58
CA ASP A 225 -7.94 33.87 20.08
C ASP A 225 -8.51 32.54 19.54
N HIS A 226 -7.86 31.85 18.59
CA HIS A 226 -8.33 30.61 17.95
C HIS A 226 -7.55 29.33 18.34
N GLN A 227 -6.69 29.39 19.35
CA GLN A 227 -5.68 28.35 19.62
C GLN A 227 -6.21 26.95 19.99
N PHE A 228 -7.50 26.81 20.32
CA PHE A 228 -8.09 25.51 20.68
C PHE A 228 -9.20 25.01 19.76
N ALA A 229 -9.55 25.78 18.74
CA ALA A 229 -10.76 25.51 17.99
C ALA A 229 -10.61 24.45 16.87
N LEU A 230 -9.39 24.11 16.42
CA LEU A 230 -9.25 23.48 15.09
C LEU A 230 -8.19 22.38 14.94
N ALA A 231 -7.60 21.86 16.02
CA ALA A 231 -6.43 20.97 15.88
C ALA A 231 -6.47 19.68 16.71
N VAL A 232 -7.50 19.42 17.52
CA VAL A 232 -7.52 18.22 18.36
C VAL A 232 -8.38 17.13 17.69
N HIS A 233 -7.77 15.98 17.41
CA HIS A 233 -8.43 14.85 16.74
C HIS A 233 -8.48 13.62 17.64
N LEU A 234 -9.49 12.76 17.46
CA LEU A 234 -9.48 11.45 18.11
C LEU A 234 -8.34 10.56 17.61
N THR A 235 -7.65 9.94 18.55
CA THR A 235 -6.71 8.83 18.29
C THR A 235 -7.50 7.53 18.03
N GLU A 236 -6.79 6.44 17.72
CA GLU A 236 -7.40 5.10 17.69
C GLU A 236 -8.06 4.74 19.02
N ALA A 237 -7.43 5.07 20.16
CA ALA A 237 -8.01 4.77 21.47
C ALA A 237 -9.32 5.55 21.70
N GLY A 238 -9.39 6.81 21.28
CA GLY A 238 -10.62 7.60 21.35
C GLY A 238 -11.75 7.04 20.46
N ARG A 239 -11.40 6.56 19.26
CA ARG A 239 -12.37 5.90 18.36
C ARG A 239 -12.85 4.57 18.91
N GLN A 240 -11.94 3.74 19.38
CA GLN A 240 -12.26 2.44 19.97
C GLN A 240 -13.20 2.61 21.16
N TYR A 241 -12.93 3.60 22.01
CA TYR A 241 -13.86 3.98 23.07
C TYR A 241 -15.25 4.34 22.51
N ALA A 242 -15.33 5.20 21.48
CA ALA A 242 -16.61 5.58 20.88
C ALA A 242 -17.39 4.37 20.31
N LEU A 243 -16.69 3.44 19.65
CA LEU A 243 -17.28 2.19 19.15
C LEU A 243 -17.82 1.30 20.27
N GLU A 244 -17.10 1.17 21.38
CA GLU A 244 -17.54 0.43 22.58
C GLU A 244 -18.78 1.06 23.22
N GLN A 245 -18.97 2.37 23.05
CA GLN A 245 -20.18 3.09 23.47
C GLN A 245 -21.31 3.05 22.41
N GLY A 246 -21.13 2.32 21.31
CA GLY A 246 -22.13 2.16 20.25
C GLY A 246 -22.22 3.30 19.24
N ALA A 247 -21.28 4.25 19.25
CA ALA A 247 -21.23 5.30 18.23
C ALA A 247 -20.67 4.78 16.90
N ARG A 248 -21.07 5.43 15.81
CA ARG A 248 -20.36 5.30 14.53
C ARG A 248 -19.06 6.09 14.59
N ALA A 249 -17.97 5.50 14.12
CA ALA A 249 -16.66 6.13 14.04
C ALA A 249 -16.05 5.97 12.62
N PRO A 250 -16.64 6.60 11.58
CA PRO A 250 -16.11 6.52 10.21
C PRO A 250 -14.68 7.03 10.15
N ARG A 251 -13.78 6.25 9.56
CA ARG A 251 -12.37 6.60 9.44
C ARG A 251 -12.14 7.80 8.53
N ARG A 252 -11.06 8.54 8.80
CA ARG A 252 -10.58 9.59 7.91
C ARG A 252 -10.30 8.99 6.54
N ARG A 253 -10.70 9.70 5.49
CA ARG A 253 -10.46 9.33 4.10
C ARG A 253 -9.32 10.15 3.53
N ALA A 254 -8.32 9.50 2.98
CA ALA A 254 -7.24 10.16 2.27
C ALA A 254 -7.06 9.57 0.87
N VAL A 255 -6.81 10.43 -0.11
CA VAL A 255 -6.46 10.02 -1.47
C VAL A 255 -5.06 10.53 -1.78
N VAL A 256 -4.16 9.63 -2.14
CA VAL A 256 -2.81 9.98 -2.60
C VAL A 256 -2.77 9.84 -4.12
N VAL A 257 -2.39 10.90 -4.83
CA VAL A 257 -2.25 10.87 -6.29
C VAL A 257 -0.78 10.93 -6.71
N ALA A 258 -0.40 10.19 -7.74
CA ALA A 258 0.93 10.31 -8.32
C ALA A 258 1.15 11.71 -8.93
N CYS A 259 2.38 12.23 -8.80
CA CYS A 259 2.73 13.49 -9.45
C CYS A 259 2.84 13.36 -10.99
N GLY A 260 2.84 14.48 -11.70
CA GLY A 260 2.95 14.53 -13.17
C GLY A 260 4.35 14.87 -13.66
N SER A 261 4.72 14.38 -14.84
CA SER A 261 5.97 14.76 -15.51
C SER A 261 5.93 16.25 -15.91
N ARG A 262 4.86 16.65 -16.61
CA ARG A 262 4.62 18.02 -17.06
C ARG A 262 4.25 18.93 -15.87
N LYS A 263 4.98 20.04 -15.74
CA LYS A 263 4.78 21.04 -14.67
C LYS A 263 4.51 22.42 -15.25
N ALA A 264 3.87 23.28 -14.46
CA ALA A 264 3.69 24.69 -14.80
C ALA A 264 5.06 25.36 -15.00
N ALA A 265 5.17 26.21 -16.02
CA ALA A 265 6.36 27.02 -16.22
C ALA A 265 6.47 28.06 -15.09
N PRO A 266 7.69 28.42 -14.66
CA PRO A 266 7.88 29.53 -13.74
C PRO A 266 7.23 30.80 -14.29
N THR A 267 6.44 31.50 -13.47
CA THR A 267 5.85 32.79 -13.85
C THR A 267 6.78 33.91 -13.39
N PRO A 268 7.01 34.99 -14.17
CA PRO A 268 7.78 36.13 -13.71
C PRO A 268 7.22 36.67 -12.37
N GLY A 269 8.05 36.66 -11.32
CA GLY A 269 7.66 37.09 -9.97
C GLY A 269 7.13 35.99 -9.03
N ALA A 270 6.94 34.75 -9.50
CA ALA A 270 6.53 33.61 -8.67
C ALA A 270 7.40 32.36 -8.98
N SER A 271 8.30 32.03 -8.05
CA SER A 271 9.19 30.85 -8.15
C SER A 271 8.56 29.56 -7.63
N THR A 272 7.40 29.63 -7.00
CA THR A 272 6.67 28.49 -6.43
C THR A 272 5.19 28.60 -6.73
N VAL A 273 4.53 27.46 -6.93
CA VAL A 273 3.08 27.35 -7.13
C VAL A 273 2.51 26.26 -6.21
N PRO A 274 1.23 26.30 -5.84
CA PRO A 274 0.60 25.23 -5.08
C PRO A 274 0.81 23.87 -5.76
N ALA A 275 1.07 22.82 -4.99
CA ALA A 275 1.35 21.49 -5.53
C ALA A 275 0.22 20.96 -6.43
N GLY A 276 -1.04 21.30 -6.11
CA GLY A 276 -2.22 20.99 -6.92
C GLY A 276 -2.21 21.63 -8.30
N ASP A 277 -1.59 22.80 -8.43
CA ASP A 277 -1.49 23.56 -9.67
C ASP A 277 -0.16 23.31 -10.40
N LEU A 278 0.84 22.78 -9.70
CA LEU A 278 2.17 22.53 -10.25
C LEU A 278 2.12 21.56 -11.42
N TYR A 279 1.36 20.46 -11.32
CA TYR A 279 1.39 19.39 -12.32
C TYR A 279 0.28 19.56 -13.34
N THR A 280 0.65 19.79 -14.60
CA THR A 280 -0.28 20.20 -15.67
C THR A 280 -0.59 19.09 -16.68
N GLY A 281 0.00 17.90 -16.51
CA GLY A 281 -0.28 16.73 -17.35
C GLY A 281 -1.74 16.27 -17.26
N SER A 282 -2.30 15.79 -18.38
CA SER A 282 -3.69 15.30 -18.48
C SER A 282 -3.97 14.17 -17.50
N TYR A 283 -3.05 13.20 -17.40
CA TYR A 283 -3.18 12.07 -16.47
C TYR A 283 -3.21 12.52 -15.00
N HIS A 284 -2.27 13.38 -14.57
CA HIS A 284 -2.30 13.92 -13.21
C HIS A 284 -3.60 14.67 -12.91
N ARG A 285 -4.05 15.54 -13.83
CA ARG A 285 -5.32 16.26 -13.67
C ARG A 285 -6.51 15.31 -13.53
N ALA A 286 -6.52 14.20 -14.27
CA ALA A 286 -7.56 13.18 -14.14
C ALA A 286 -7.53 12.50 -12.76
N LEU A 287 -6.36 12.09 -12.28
CA LEU A 287 -6.20 11.53 -10.92
C LEU A 287 -6.68 12.52 -9.86
N ARG A 288 -6.24 13.78 -9.98
CA ARG A 288 -6.53 14.85 -9.03
C ARG A 288 -8.04 15.16 -8.94
N ARG A 289 -8.69 15.35 -10.08
CA ARG A 289 -10.15 15.58 -10.11
C ARG A 289 -10.92 14.39 -9.53
N THR A 290 -10.47 13.16 -9.77
CA THR A 290 -11.12 11.99 -9.18
C THR A 290 -10.88 11.93 -7.67
N ALA A 291 -9.70 12.30 -7.18
CA ALA A 291 -9.41 12.40 -5.75
C ALA A 291 -10.30 13.43 -5.04
N GLU A 292 -10.56 14.57 -5.68
CA GLU A 292 -11.48 15.60 -5.16
C GLU A 292 -12.91 15.06 -5.03
N VAL A 293 -13.43 14.37 -6.06
CA VAL A 293 -14.76 13.73 -6.01
C VAL A 293 -14.82 12.61 -4.95
N LEU A 294 -13.76 11.83 -4.79
CA LEU A 294 -13.70 10.75 -3.79
C LEU A 294 -13.71 11.27 -2.34
N THR A 295 -13.20 12.48 -2.13
CA THR A 295 -13.05 13.08 -0.80
C THR A 295 -14.23 13.96 -0.40
N ASP A 296 -15.09 14.36 -1.33
CA ASP A 296 -16.35 15.08 -1.10
C ASP A 296 -16.25 16.18 -0.02
N HIS A 297 -15.17 16.97 -0.08
CA HIS A 297 -14.79 18.02 0.88
C HIS A 297 -14.39 17.60 2.32
N TRP A 298 -14.65 16.37 2.74
CA TRP A 298 -14.34 15.87 4.10
C TRP A 298 -13.06 15.02 4.17
N GLY A 299 -12.57 14.53 3.04
CA GLY A 299 -11.30 13.80 2.94
C GLY A 299 -10.12 14.71 2.60
N THR A 300 -8.91 14.16 2.70
CA THR A 300 -7.67 14.90 2.34
C THR A 300 -7.04 14.33 1.08
N VAL A 301 -6.61 15.21 0.18
CA VAL A 301 -5.84 14.84 -1.01
C VAL A 301 -4.37 15.14 -0.78
N TYR A 302 -3.51 14.18 -1.06
CA TYR A 302 -2.06 14.36 -1.09
C TYR A 302 -1.51 14.06 -2.47
N ILE A 303 -0.46 14.75 -2.87
CA ILE A 303 0.32 14.40 -4.06
C ILE A 303 1.59 13.70 -3.60
N LEU A 304 1.91 12.56 -4.22
CA LEU A 304 3.20 11.90 -4.06
C LEU A 304 4.20 12.51 -5.05
N SER A 305 4.90 13.55 -4.61
CA SER A 305 5.99 14.21 -5.33
C SER A 305 7.27 13.38 -5.25
N ALA A 306 7.94 13.20 -6.40
CA ALA A 306 9.25 12.55 -6.43
C ALA A 306 10.31 13.32 -5.61
N GLN A 307 10.23 14.65 -5.54
CA GLN A 307 11.21 15.47 -4.80
C GLN A 307 10.79 15.68 -3.34
N ALA A 308 9.52 15.99 -3.10
CA ALA A 308 9.05 16.46 -1.79
C ALA A 308 8.31 15.39 -0.96
N GLY A 309 8.03 14.22 -1.54
CA GLY A 309 7.25 13.17 -0.89
C GLY A 309 5.75 13.44 -0.90
N LEU A 310 5.06 13.06 0.17
CA LEU A 310 3.66 13.36 0.41
C LEU A 310 3.52 14.87 0.66
N VAL A 311 2.77 15.54 -0.21
CA VAL A 311 2.52 16.98 -0.10
C VAL A 311 1.01 17.27 -0.10
N PRO A 312 0.52 18.11 0.82
CA PRO A 312 -0.78 18.75 0.69
C PRO A 312 -0.86 19.57 -0.59
N THR A 313 -2.08 19.84 -1.02
CA THR A 313 -2.31 20.36 -2.36
C THR A 313 -2.07 21.86 -2.51
N ASP A 314 -2.15 22.57 -1.40
CA ASP A 314 -1.88 23.99 -1.22
C ASP A 314 -0.40 24.28 -0.97
N ARG A 315 0.40 23.27 -0.59
CA ARG A 315 1.84 23.41 -0.35
C ARG A 315 2.53 23.98 -1.59
N LEU A 316 3.17 25.14 -1.42
CA LEU A 316 3.95 25.78 -2.48
C LEU A 316 5.20 24.96 -2.81
N LEU A 317 5.38 24.64 -4.09
CA LEU A 317 6.52 23.91 -4.62
C LEU A 317 7.12 24.66 -5.82
N ALA A 318 8.44 24.62 -5.94
CA ALA A 318 9.12 25.04 -7.16
C ALA A 318 9.04 23.93 -8.22
N PRO A 319 8.99 24.27 -9.52
CA PRO A 319 9.16 23.28 -10.58
C PRO A 319 10.50 22.54 -10.44
N TYR A 320 10.47 21.23 -10.68
CA TYR A 320 11.64 20.36 -10.59
C TYR A 320 11.61 19.29 -11.68
N ASP A 321 12.76 18.71 -12.00
CA ASP A 321 12.86 17.57 -12.91
C ASP A 321 13.48 16.36 -12.20
N LEU A 322 12.60 15.52 -11.66
CA LEU A 322 12.97 14.34 -10.91
C LEU A 322 11.89 13.26 -11.10
N ARG A 323 12.33 12.04 -11.39
CA ARG A 323 11.47 10.86 -11.48
C ARG A 323 11.46 10.15 -10.13
N ILE A 324 10.36 9.46 -9.78
CA ILE A 324 10.26 8.73 -8.51
C ILE A 324 11.29 7.59 -8.36
N THR A 325 11.85 7.12 -9.49
CA THR A 325 12.91 6.10 -9.53
C THR A 325 14.32 6.70 -9.51
N ASP A 326 14.46 8.03 -9.52
CA ASP A 326 15.77 8.68 -9.40
C ASP A 326 16.32 8.45 -7.98
N PRO A 327 17.61 8.11 -7.80
CA PRO A 327 18.20 7.92 -6.47
C PRO A 327 18.12 9.13 -5.54
N ARG A 328 17.92 10.34 -6.09
CA ARG A 328 17.72 11.58 -5.33
C ARG A 328 16.24 11.82 -4.98
N ALA A 329 15.33 10.96 -5.45
CA ALA A 329 13.93 11.03 -5.08
C ALA A 329 13.72 10.72 -3.60
N VAL A 330 12.55 11.09 -3.10
CA VAL A 330 12.12 10.83 -1.74
C VAL A 330 12.28 9.35 -1.38
N THR A 331 12.82 9.08 -0.19
CA THR A 331 13.04 7.72 0.30
C THR A 331 11.79 7.19 0.99
N GLY A 332 11.67 5.85 1.09
CA GLY A 332 10.58 5.22 1.85
C GLY A 332 10.56 5.61 3.34
N GLU A 333 11.72 5.97 3.92
CA GLU A 333 11.81 6.47 5.29
C GLU A 333 11.22 7.88 5.43
N GLN A 334 11.56 8.78 4.51
CA GLN A 334 10.96 10.11 4.46
C GLN A 334 9.44 10.02 4.26
N LEU A 335 8.97 9.12 3.39
CA LEU A 335 7.55 8.89 3.18
C LEU A 335 6.86 8.34 4.44
N ARG A 336 7.50 7.44 5.20
CA ARG A 336 6.96 6.97 6.50
C ARG A 336 6.78 8.11 7.48
N HIS A 337 7.83 8.91 7.70
CA HIS A 337 7.73 10.05 8.61
C HIS A 337 6.63 11.04 8.21
N GLN A 338 6.46 11.29 6.91
CA GLN A 338 5.37 12.12 6.42
C GLN A 338 4.00 11.46 6.59
N ALA A 339 3.87 10.17 6.31
CA ALA A 339 2.64 9.41 6.51
C ALA A 339 2.21 9.41 7.99
N ASP A 340 3.16 9.28 8.91
CA ASP A 340 2.92 9.39 10.36
C ASP A 340 2.47 10.80 10.73
N ALA A 341 3.15 11.83 10.22
CA ALA A 341 2.78 13.24 10.46
C ALA A 341 1.38 13.58 9.92
N PHE A 342 0.97 12.95 8.82
CA PHE A 342 -0.36 13.10 8.22
C PHE A 342 -1.41 12.14 8.76
N ASP A 343 -1.01 11.25 9.69
CA ASP A 343 -1.85 10.21 10.29
C ASP A 343 -2.50 9.28 9.24
N LEU A 344 -1.74 8.94 8.20
CA LEU A 344 -2.22 8.03 7.16
C LEU A 344 -2.32 6.58 7.64
N GLU A 345 -1.58 6.22 8.69
CA GLU A 345 -1.71 4.93 9.38
C GLU A 345 -3.15 4.67 9.86
N HIS A 346 -3.81 5.73 10.31
CA HIS A 346 -5.15 5.66 10.87
C HIS A 346 -6.25 6.14 9.91
N ALA A 347 -5.90 6.37 8.64
CA ALA A 347 -6.83 6.72 7.58
C ALA A 347 -7.11 5.52 6.64
N ASP A 348 -8.29 5.54 6.02
CA ASP A 348 -8.54 4.73 4.83
C ASP A 348 -7.90 5.47 3.66
N VAL A 349 -6.98 4.79 2.97
CA VAL A 349 -6.15 5.43 1.95
C VAL A 349 -6.40 4.79 0.60
N ILE A 350 -6.78 5.61 -0.38
CA ILE A 350 -6.77 5.23 -1.80
C ILE A 350 -5.54 5.84 -2.46
N PHE A 351 -4.80 5.05 -3.22
CA PHE A 351 -3.74 5.53 -4.08
C PHE A 351 -4.18 5.50 -5.55
N LEU A 352 -4.05 6.63 -6.23
CA LEU A 352 -4.33 6.77 -7.68
C LEU A 352 -3.03 7.11 -8.41
N GLY A 353 -2.49 6.18 -9.19
CA GLY A 353 -1.31 6.40 -10.01
C GLY A 353 -0.68 5.12 -10.52
N GLY A 354 0.45 5.24 -11.24
CA GLY A 354 1.17 4.11 -11.81
C GLY A 354 2.00 3.31 -10.78
N GLY A 355 2.36 2.08 -11.16
CA GLY A 355 3.03 1.09 -10.29
C GLY A 355 4.31 1.59 -9.60
N LYS A 356 5.16 2.36 -10.28
CA LYS A 356 6.40 2.91 -9.71
C LYS A 356 6.15 3.79 -8.48
N TYR A 357 5.11 4.64 -8.53
CA TYR A 357 4.69 5.45 -7.38
C TYR A 357 3.99 4.61 -6.32
N ALA A 358 3.20 3.62 -6.74
CA ALA A 358 2.53 2.69 -5.83
C ALA A 358 3.54 1.90 -4.99
N HIS A 359 4.63 1.43 -5.60
CA HIS A 359 5.72 0.73 -4.92
C HIS A 359 6.44 1.65 -3.92
N ALA A 360 6.78 2.89 -4.31
CA ALA A 360 7.39 3.85 -3.41
C ALA A 360 6.51 4.14 -2.17
N LEU A 361 5.19 4.28 -2.36
CA LEU A 361 4.26 4.54 -1.26
C LEU A 361 4.06 3.33 -0.33
N ALA A 362 4.32 2.11 -0.81
CA ALA A 362 4.05 0.87 -0.05
C ALA A 362 4.77 0.82 1.29
N ALA A 363 5.98 1.36 1.34
CA ALA A 363 6.78 1.40 2.56
C ALA A 363 6.20 2.34 3.64
N ALA A 364 5.37 3.30 3.24
CA ALA A 364 4.77 4.31 4.12
C ALA A 364 3.30 4.03 4.43
N VAL A 365 2.54 3.54 3.45
CA VAL A 365 1.12 3.23 3.58
C VAL A 365 0.87 1.83 3.01
N PRO A 366 1.19 0.77 3.77
CA PRO A 366 1.05 -0.61 3.30
C PRO A 366 -0.43 -0.98 3.07
N HIS A 367 -1.36 -0.36 3.79
CA HIS A 367 -2.80 -0.61 3.72
C HIS A 367 -3.56 0.23 2.68
N ARG A 368 -2.88 0.79 1.67
CA ARG A 368 -3.53 1.57 0.62
C ARG A 368 -4.34 0.67 -0.33
N ALA A 369 -5.56 1.07 -0.68
CA ALA A 369 -6.25 0.52 -1.84
C ALA A 369 -5.66 1.09 -3.14
N MET A 370 -5.57 0.24 -4.16
CA MET A 370 -5.04 0.62 -5.47
C MET A 370 -6.06 0.23 -6.56
N PRO A 371 -7.17 0.97 -6.71
CA PRO A 371 -8.24 0.61 -7.64
C PRO A 371 -7.82 0.63 -9.11
N LEU A 372 -6.67 1.26 -9.42
CA LEU A 372 -6.09 1.31 -10.76
C LEU A 372 -5.03 0.21 -11.01
N ALA A 373 -4.75 -0.66 -10.05
CA ALA A 373 -3.66 -1.63 -10.17
C ALA A 373 -3.94 -2.74 -11.17
N SER A 374 -5.21 -3.09 -11.39
CA SER A 374 -5.65 -4.16 -12.28
C SER A 374 -5.93 -3.69 -13.72
N THR A 375 -5.71 -2.41 -14.04
CA THR A 375 -5.94 -1.88 -15.39
C THR A 375 -4.77 -2.19 -16.31
N ARG A 376 -5.03 -2.41 -17.59
CA ARG A 376 -4.06 -2.74 -18.65
C ARG A 376 -3.14 -1.59 -19.05
N GLY A 377 -3.49 -0.35 -18.72
CA GLY A 377 -2.67 0.81 -19.05
C GLY A 377 -3.34 2.14 -18.77
N MET A 378 -2.66 3.22 -19.17
CA MET A 378 -3.09 4.59 -18.88
C MET A 378 -4.46 4.95 -19.49
N GLY A 379 -4.78 4.40 -20.68
CA GLY A 379 -6.07 4.64 -21.33
C GLY A 379 -7.26 4.11 -20.52
N GLU A 380 -7.19 2.86 -20.07
CA GLU A 380 -8.21 2.25 -19.22
C GLU A 380 -8.31 2.97 -17.86
N GLN A 381 -7.19 3.36 -17.27
CA GLN A 381 -7.19 4.19 -16.05
C GLN A 381 -7.93 5.51 -16.27
N LEU A 382 -7.70 6.20 -17.39
CA LEU A 382 -8.39 7.45 -17.70
C LEU A 382 -9.90 7.25 -17.86
N GLN A 383 -10.32 6.15 -18.50
CA GLN A 383 -11.74 5.79 -18.63
C GLN A 383 -12.37 5.50 -17.26
N LEU A 384 -11.71 4.69 -16.43
CA LEU A 384 -12.20 4.33 -15.10
C LEU A 384 -12.26 5.56 -14.18
N LEU A 385 -11.25 6.43 -14.23
CA LEU A 385 -11.24 7.72 -13.52
C LEU A 385 -12.38 8.64 -14.00
N LYS A 386 -12.70 8.65 -15.30
CA LYS A 386 -13.82 9.41 -15.86
C LYS A 386 -15.15 8.87 -15.34
N HIS A 387 -15.31 7.55 -15.33
CA HIS A 387 -16.51 6.89 -14.82
C HIS A 387 -16.71 7.17 -13.32
N ALA A 388 -15.65 7.06 -12.51
CA ALA A 388 -15.71 7.38 -11.08
C ALA A 388 -16.10 8.84 -10.78
N ARG A 389 -15.81 9.78 -11.69
CA ARG A 389 -16.20 11.20 -11.57
C ARG A 389 -17.61 11.49 -12.09
N ALA A 390 -18.22 10.56 -12.82
CA ALA A 390 -19.56 10.79 -13.35
C ALA A 390 -20.55 10.91 -12.20
N ASP A 391 -21.48 11.85 -12.35
CA ASP A 391 -22.63 12.00 -11.46
C ASP A 391 -23.74 11.05 -11.93
N THR A 392 -23.44 9.76 -11.84
CA THR A 392 -24.33 8.65 -12.19
C THR A 392 -24.32 7.63 -11.06
N ASP A 393 -25.35 6.79 -11.00
CA ASP A 393 -25.42 5.70 -10.02
C ASP A 393 -24.21 4.77 -10.13
N ASP A 394 -23.79 4.43 -11.36
CA ASP A 394 -22.59 3.61 -11.58
C ASP A 394 -21.31 4.29 -11.06
N GLY A 395 -21.18 5.61 -11.26
CA GLY A 395 -20.08 6.39 -10.72
C GLY A 395 -20.06 6.39 -9.20
N LEU A 396 -21.23 6.55 -8.55
CA LEU A 396 -21.37 6.47 -7.09
C LEU A 396 -21.07 5.07 -6.55
N GLN A 397 -21.56 4.02 -7.23
CA GLN A 397 -21.28 2.63 -6.88
C GLN A 397 -19.78 2.34 -6.97
N LEU A 398 -19.11 2.81 -8.02
CA LEU A 398 -17.67 2.63 -8.19
C LEU A 398 -16.88 3.31 -7.06
N ARG A 399 -17.21 4.57 -6.71
CA ARG A 399 -16.57 5.27 -5.58
C ARG A 399 -16.80 4.55 -4.24
N THR A 400 -18.00 4.02 -4.05
CA THR A 400 -18.35 3.24 -2.85
C THR A 400 -17.53 1.96 -2.77
N ALA A 401 -17.40 1.24 -3.89
CA ALA A 401 -16.57 0.03 -3.98
C ALA A 401 -15.09 0.32 -3.68
N TRP A 402 -14.54 1.43 -4.16
CA TRP A 402 -13.15 1.81 -3.87
C TRP A 402 -12.92 2.11 -2.39
N TRP A 403 -13.87 2.77 -1.73
CA TRP A 403 -13.77 3.00 -0.28
C TRP A 403 -13.97 1.72 0.53
N ALA A 404 -14.85 0.81 0.10
CA ALA A 404 -14.98 -0.51 0.71
C ALA A 404 -13.68 -1.33 0.58
N GLN A 405 -13.01 -1.24 -0.58
CA GLN A 405 -11.69 -1.86 -0.77
C GLN A 405 -10.64 -1.28 0.19
N ALA A 406 -10.61 0.04 0.40
CA ALA A 406 -9.68 0.70 1.33
C ALA A 406 -9.89 0.24 2.78
N ASP A 407 -11.14 0.17 3.23
CA ASP A 407 -11.49 -0.33 4.57
C ASP A 407 -11.10 -1.81 4.75
N PHE A 408 -11.36 -2.64 3.73
CA PHE A 408 -11.00 -4.06 3.74
C PHE A 408 -9.48 -4.26 3.86
N VAL A 409 -8.69 -3.62 2.99
CA VAL A 409 -7.22 -3.76 2.98
C VAL A 409 -6.62 -3.33 4.32
N ARG A 410 -7.13 -2.24 4.90
CA ARG A 410 -6.69 -1.79 6.23
C ARG A 410 -7.05 -2.76 7.34
N THR A 411 -8.27 -3.28 7.34
CA THR A 411 -8.71 -4.25 8.35
C THR A 411 -7.82 -5.50 8.30
N GLN A 412 -7.50 -5.99 7.10
CA GLN A 412 -6.54 -7.09 6.93
C GLN A 412 -5.17 -6.74 7.51
N GLN A 413 -4.65 -5.54 7.22
CA GLN A 413 -3.35 -5.10 7.75
C GLN A 413 -3.33 -4.98 9.28
N ALA A 414 -4.43 -4.54 9.90
CA ALA A 414 -4.56 -4.45 11.35
C ALA A 414 -4.56 -5.84 12.01
N VAL A 415 -5.27 -6.80 11.42
CA VAL A 415 -5.26 -8.20 11.88
C VAL A 415 -3.84 -8.76 11.83
N LEU A 416 -3.14 -8.60 10.71
CA LEU A 416 -1.76 -9.07 10.55
C LEU A 416 -0.82 -8.48 11.61
N ARG A 417 -0.95 -7.20 11.93
CA ARG A 417 -0.14 -6.55 12.99
C ARG A 417 -0.48 -7.06 14.39
N SER A 418 -1.76 -7.34 14.67
CA SER A 418 -2.19 -7.87 15.96
C SER A 418 -1.68 -9.31 16.21
N GLU A 419 -1.62 -10.13 15.15
CA GLU A 419 -1.06 -11.48 15.22
C GLU A 419 0.45 -11.47 15.47
N ASP A 420 1.17 -10.51 14.87
CA ASP A 420 2.60 -10.32 15.11
C ASP A 420 2.90 -9.86 16.54
N LEU A 421 2.03 -9.03 17.15
CA LEU A 421 2.17 -8.58 18.55
C LEU A 421 1.71 -9.61 19.57
N GLY A 422 0.74 -10.47 19.21
CA GLY A 422 0.12 -11.46 20.10
C GLY A 422 0.85 -12.80 20.19
N ARG A 423 1.89 -13.03 19.38
CA ARG A 423 2.64 -14.31 19.39
C ARG A 423 3.59 -14.34 20.60
N PRO A 424 3.35 -15.18 21.62
CA PRO A 424 4.31 -15.31 22.72
C PRO A 424 5.64 -15.81 22.14
N ALA A 425 6.74 -15.18 22.52
CA ALA A 425 8.08 -15.67 22.22
C ALA A 425 8.14 -17.15 22.63
N ALA A 426 8.36 -18.04 21.67
CA ALA A 426 8.29 -19.48 21.89
C ALA A 426 9.18 -19.87 23.09
N ALA A 427 8.56 -20.43 24.13
CA ALA A 427 9.28 -20.93 25.29
C ALA A 427 10.26 -22.02 24.82
N PRO A 428 11.55 -21.97 25.22
CA PRO A 428 12.51 -22.99 24.82
C PRO A 428 12.08 -24.34 25.40
N GLY A 429 11.84 -25.30 24.50
CA GLY A 429 11.40 -26.66 24.85
C GLY A 429 12.40 -27.35 25.78
N SER A 430 11.88 -27.96 26.84
CA SER A 430 12.63 -28.78 27.79
C SER A 430 13.20 -30.01 27.07
N ALA A 431 14.47 -29.94 26.66
CA ALA A 431 15.20 -31.09 26.14
C ALA A 431 15.47 -32.08 27.29
N GLY A 432 15.09 -33.34 27.04
CA GLY A 432 15.20 -34.45 27.96
C GLY A 432 16.64 -34.71 28.43
N ARG A 433 16.73 -35.07 29.72
CA ARG A 433 17.94 -35.47 30.42
C ARG A 433 18.41 -36.85 29.90
N PRO A 434 19.67 -37.05 29.50
CA PRO A 434 20.12 -38.36 29.06
C PRO A 434 20.33 -39.28 30.27
N LEU A 435 19.82 -40.52 30.16
CA LEU A 435 20.12 -41.62 31.06
C LEU A 435 21.62 -41.93 31.01
N ARG A 436 22.26 -41.96 32.18
CA ARG A 436 23.60 -42.53 32.37
C ARG A 436 23.49 -44.04 32.42
N THR A 437 24.12 -44.74 31.48
CA THR A 437 24.45 -46.16 31.61
C THR A 437 25.81 -46.32 32.31
N ARG A 438 25.89 -47.36 33.14
CA ARG A 438 27.10 -47.88 33.79
C ARG A 438 27.84 -48.83 32.88
#